data_AF-A0A7V0NDI4-F1
#
_entry.id   AF-A0A7V0NDI4-F1
#
_cell.length_a   1.000
_cell.length_b   1.000
_cell.length_c   1.000
_cell.angle_alpha   90.00
_cell.angle_beta   90.00
_cell.angle_gamma   90.00
#
_symmetry.space_group_name_H-M   'P 1'
#
loop_
_entity.id
_entity.type
_entity.pdbx_description
1 polymer ?
#
loop_
_entity_poly.entity_id
_entity_poly.type
_entity_poly.pdbx_seq_one_letter_code
_entity_poly.pdbx_strand_id
1 'polypeptide(L)'
;MNGHEHLRVEKVKCYVITVSDSRTAETDESGKLIVDAFGRAGHGIRGCSVVPDETDVIRARLKEALEDPEVDVILLNGGTGISPRDVTPEAVRPLLERELPGFGEAFRRLSFAEIGPRALLSRAIAGVANGKLIFVLPGSPRGVALALEELVLPLLGHAVFELRRKGAR
;
A
#
# COMPACT_ATOMS: atom_id res chain seq x y z
N MET A 1 29.90 2.95 11.30
CA MET A 1 29.81 4.04 10.30
C MET A 1 28.45 3.96 9.63
N ASN A 2 27.51 4.89 9.67
CA ASN A 2 27.20 6.05 10.52
C ASN A 2 25.73 6.36 10.17
N GLY A 3 24.89 6.64 11.17
CA GLY A 3 23.69 7.47 10.95
C GLY A 3 22.39 6.78 10.57
N HIS A 4 21.89 5.82 11.37
CA HIS A 4 20.44 5.73 11.57
C HIS A 4 20.09 6.68 12.71
N GLU A 5 20.27 8.00 12.49
CA GLU A 5 19.50 8.96 13.26
C GLU A 5 18.04 8.58 13.04
N HIS A 6 17.35 8.27 14.14
CA HIS A 6 15.90 8.17 14.18
C HIS A 6 15.36 9.53 13.69
N LEU A 7 15.24 9.70 12.37
CA LEU A 7 14.43 10.75 11.77
C LEU A 7 13.09 10.64 12.48
N ARG A 8 12.73 11.68 13.24
CA ARG A 8 11.42 11.78 13.89
C ARG A 8 10.41 11.33 12.86
N VAL A 9 9.68 10.27 13.17
CA VAL A 9 8.64 9.76 12.30
C VAL A 9 7.66 10.91 12.08
N GLU A 10 7.71 11.53 10.91
CA GLU A 10 6.71 12.51 10.53
C GLU A 10 5.38 11.76 10.54
N LYS A 11 4.36 12.36 11.16
CA LYS A 11 3.02 11.79 11.12
C LYS A 11 2.55 11.84 9.67
N VAL A 12 2.53 10.67 9.03
CA VAL A 12 1.96 10.50 7.69
C VAL A 12 0.46 10.25 7.80
N LYS A 13 -0.28 10.68 6.78
CA LYS A 13 -1.70 10.39 6.62
C LYS A 13 -1.90 9.39 5.48
N CYS A 14 -2.55 8.28 5.78
CA CYS A 14 -2.80 7.20 4.82
C CYS A 14 -4.24 7.20 4.33
N TYR A 15 -4.45 6.92 3.04
CA TYR A 15 -5.75 6.53 2.49
C TYR A 15 -5.76 5.04 2.20
N VAL A 16 -6.80 4.32 2.64
CA VAL A 16 -6.92 2.86 2.43
C VAL A 16 -7.99 2.56 1.38
N ILE A 17 -7.65 1.73 0.40
CA ILE A 17 -8.58 1.25 -0.63
C ILE A 17 -8.59 -0.28 -0.58
N THR A 18 -9.69 -0.85 -0.13
CA THR A 18 -9.92 -2.29 -0.19
C THR A 18 -10.62 -2.61 -1.50
N VAL A 19 -9.98 -3.45 -2.31
CA VAL A 19 -10.51 -3.92 -3.59
C VAL A 19 -11.13 -5.31 -3.35
N SER A 20 -12.46 -5.38 -3.41
CA SER A 20 -13.21 -6.62 -3.23
C SER A 20 -14.64 -6.50 -3.74
N ASP A 21 -15.07 -7.51 -4.49
CA ASP A 21 -16.47 -7.69 -4.89
C ASP A 21 -17.44 -8.12 -3.76
N SER A 22 -16.91 -8.57 -2.60
CA SER A 22 -17.74 -9.17 -1.52
C SER A 22 -17.63 -8.50 -0.17
N ARG A 23 -16.58 -7.70 0.07
CA ARG A 23 -16.41 -7.00 1.35
C ARG A 23 -17.22 -5.71 1.39
N THR A 24 -17.56 -5.32 2.61
CA THR A 24 -18.18 -4.04 2.96
C THR A 24 -17.31 -3.35 4.00
N ALA A 25 -17.62 -2.09 4.35
CA ALA A 25 -16.89 -1.38 5.39
C ALA A 25 -16.90 -2.13 6.75
N GLU A 26 -17.96 -2.89 7.03
CA GLU A 26 -18.13 -3.65 8.28
C GLU A 26 -17.37 -4.97 8.28
N THR A 27 -17.15 -5.55 7.10
CA THR A 27 -16.55 -6.89 6.93
C THR A 27 -15.11 -6.83 6.45
N ASP A 28 -14.56 -5.64 6.21
CA ASP A 28 -13.20 -5.43 5.74
C ASP A 28 -12.14 -5.58 6.85
N GLU A 29 -11.80 -6.83 7.14
CA GLU A 29 -10.77 -7.19 8.13
C GLU A 29 -9.38 -6.67 7.76
N SER A 30 -9.01 -6.72 6.48
CA SER A 30 -7.69 -6.30 5.99
C SER A 30 -7.52 -4.79 6.04
N GLY A 31 -8.53 -4.02 5.60
CA GLY A 31 -8.53 -2.56 5.74
C GLY A 31 -8.52 -2.13 7.20
N LYS A 32 -9.30 -2.80 8.08
CA LYS A 32 -9.24 -2.56 9.52
C LYS A 32 -7.84 -2.81 10.10
N LEU A 33 -7.17 -3.89 9.67
CA LEU A 33 -5.82 -4.19 10.10
C LEU A 33 -4.83 -3.08 9.72
N ILE A 34 -4.95 -2.50 8.51
CA ILE A 34 -4.15 -1.36 8.07
C ILE A 34 -4.40 -0.14 8.96
N VAL A 35 -5.66 0.20 9.20
CA VAL A 35 -6.07 1.33 10.05
C VAL A 35 -5.46 1.20 11.45
N ASP A 36 -5.62 0.03 12.07
CA ASP A 36 -5.14 -0.22 13.42
C ASP A 36 -3.60 -0.18 13.48
N ALA A 37 -2.91 -0.73 12.49
CA ALA A 37 -1.46 -0.73 12.43
C ALA A 37 -0.88 0.69 12.30
N PHE A 38 -1.45 1.51 11.42
CA PHE A 38 -1.05 2.92 11.29
C PHE A 38 -1.32 3.70 12.57
N GLY A 39 -2.49 3.50 13.19
CA GLY A 39 -2.82 4.13 14.46
C GLY A 39 -1.84 3.77 15.58
N ARG A 40 -1.49 2.48 15.71
CA ARG A 40 -0.48 2.01 16.68
C ARG A 40 0.91 2.58 16.42
N ALA A 41 1.27 2.80 15.16
CA ALA A 41 2.54 3.43 14.77
C ALA A 41 2.54 4.97 14.93
N GLY A 42 1.43 5.57 15.38
CA GLY A 42 1.32 7.02 15.58
C GLY A 42 1.02 7.82 14.32
N HIS A 43 0.62 7.15 13.23
CA HIS A 43 0.22 7.74 11.96
C HIS A 43 -1.29 8.00 11.90
N GLY A 44 -1.72 8.81 10.92
CA GLY A 44 -3.13 9.13 10.71
C GLY A 44 -3.75 8.35 9.55
N ILE A 45 -5.07 8.16 9.60
CA ILE A 45 -5.88 7.69 8.48
C ILE A 45 -6.72 8.85 7.95
N ARG A 46 -6.53 9.20 6.68
CA ARG A 46 -7.27 10.25 6.00
C ARG A 46 -8.65 9.79 5.53
N GLY A 47 -8.75 8.52 5.14
CA GLY A 47 -9.99 7.91 4.70
C GLY A 47 -9.81 6.43 4.35
N CYS A 48 -10.93 5.71 4.28
CA CYS A 48 -10.99 4.32 3.85
C CYS A 48 -12.10 4.17 2.81
N SER A 49 -11.95 3.21 1.91
CA SER A 49 -12.99 2.85 0.97
C SER A 49 -12.92 1.39 0.57
N VAL A 50 -14.07 0.83 0.22
CA VAL A 50 -14.18 -0.50 -0.40
C VAL A 50 -14.71 -0.30 -1.81
N VAL A 51 -14.04 -0.88 -2.81
CA VAL A 51 -14.39 -0.78 -4.22
C VAL A 51 -14.38 -2.18 -4.88
N PRO A 52 -15.20 -2.43 -5.91
CA PRO A 52 -15.17 -3.69 -6.63
C PRO A 52 -13.88 -3.88 -7.43
N ASP A 53 -13.63 -5.12 -7.88
CA ASP A 53 -12.49 -5.53 -8.70
C ASP A 53 -12.63 -5.07 -10.17
N GLU A 54 -12.78 -3.75 -10.35
CA GLU A 54 -12.99 -3.11 -11.65
C GLU A 54 -11.93 -2.05 -11.91
N THR A 55 -11.20 -2.19 -13.03
CA THR A 55 -10.02 -1.35 -13.34
C THR A 55 -10.33 0.14 -13.28
N ASP A 56 -11.45 0.58 -13.88
CA ASP A 56 -11.80 1.99 -13.94
C ASP A 56 -12.22 2.54 -12.57
N VAL A 57 -12.87 1.72 -11.73
CA VAL A 57 -13.28 2.11 -10.37
C VAL A 57 -12.07 2.23 -9.46
N ILE A 58 -11.15 1.27 -9.52
CA ILE A 58 -9.87 1.31 -8.78
C ILE A 58 -9.07 2.56 -9.17
N ARG A 59 -8.96 2.83 -10.48
CA ARG A 59 -8.24 4.01 -10.99
C ARG A 59 -8.89 5.32 -10.57
N ALA A 60 -10.22 5.41 -10.65
CA ALA A 60 -10.94 6.61 -10.22
C ALA A 60 -10.69 6.90 -8.73
N ARG A 61 -10.85 5.89 -7.86
CA ARG A 61 -10.62 6.06 -6.42
C ARG A 61 -9.16 6.35 -6.09
N LEU A 62 -8.21 5.72 -6.78
CA LEU A 62 -6.79 6.02 -6.61
C LEU A 62 -6.47 7.47 -7.02
N LYS A 63 -7.03 7.96 -8.13
CA LYS A 63 -6.86 9.35 -8.56
C LYS A 63 -7.45 10.35 -7.57
N GLU A 64 -8.66 10.11 -7.07
CA GLU A 64 -9.27 10.92 -6.01
C GLU A 64 -8.37 11.02 -4.77
N ALA A 65 -7.82 9.87 -4.32
CA ALA A 65 -6.89 9.84 -3.19
C ALA A 65 -5.54 10.52 -3.50
N LEU A 66 -5.07 10.46 -4.75
CA LEU A 66 -3.86 11.15 -5.22
C LEU A 66 -4.05 12.66 -5.32
N GLU A 67 -5.26 13.16 -5.50
CA GLU A 67 -5.56 14.60 -5.55
C GLU A 67 -5.72 15.24 -4.17
N ASP A 68 -6.01 14.43 -3.14
CA ASP A 68 -6.15 14.93 -1.77
C ASP A 68 -4.78 15.40 -1.21
N PRO A 69 -4.62 16.70 -0.88
CA PRO A 69 -3.36 17.26 -0.39
C PRO A 69 -3.00 16.80 1.03
N GLU A 70 -3.94 16.20 1.77
CA GLU A 70 -3.71 15.63 3.09
C GLU A 70 -3.32 14.15 3.05
N VAL A 71 -3.22 13.52 1.88
CA VAL A 71 -2.77 12.12 1.75
C VAL A 71 -1.27 12.08 1.44
N ASP A 72 -0.51 11.33 2.22
CA ASP A 72 0.92 11.08 1.97
C ASP A 72 1.15 9.70 1.34
N VAL A 73 0.29 8.74 1.72
CA VAL A 73 0.43 7.31 1.40
C VAL A 73 -0.92 6.73 1.04
N ILE A 74 -0.96 5.87 0.03
CA ILE A 74 -2.16 5.15 -0.39
C ILE A 74 -1.86 3.65 -0.31
N LEU A 75 -2.66 2.92 0.46
CA LEU A 75 -2.58 1.48 0.60
C LEU A 75 -3.80 0.83 -0.05
N LEU A 76 -3.55 0.08 -1.12
CA LEU A 76 -4.53 -0.80 -1.72
C LEU A 76 -4.34 -2.22 -1.19
N ASN A 77 -5.43 -2.94 -0.91
CA ASN A 77 -5.38 -4.37 -0.60
C ASN A 77 -6.48 -5.12 -1.36
N GLY A 78 -6.16 -6.32 -1.86
CA GLY A 78 -7.11 -7.13 -2.66
C GLY A 78 -6.93 -7.00 -4.18
N GLY A 79 -7.59 -7.89 -4.93
CA GLY A 79 -7.52 -7.96 -6.40
C GLY A 79 -6.12 -8.24 -6.99
N THR A 80 -5.25 -8.93 -6.26
CA THR A 80 -3.86 -9.23 -6.67
C THR A 80 -3.59 -10.72 -6.95
N GLY A 81 -4.60 -11.57 -6.87
CA GLY A 81 -4.48 -13.00 -7.20
C GLY A 81 -4.27 -13.24 -8.70
N ILE A 82 -4.44 -14.48 -9.15
CA ILE A 82 -4.28 -14.87 -10.57
C ILE A 82 -5.62 -15.10 -11.29
N SER A 83 -6.74 -14.80 -10.62
CA SER A 83 -8.06 -14.89 -11.24
C SER A 83 -8.22 -13.81 -12.32
N PRO A 84 -9.03 -14.03 -13.36
CA PRO A 84 -9.37 -12.96 -14.32
C PRO A 84 -9.99 -11.71 -13.69
N ARG A 85 -10.56 -11.81 -12.49
CA ARG A 85 -11.08 -10.67 -11.72
C ARG A 85 -9.97 -9.87 -11.02
N ASP A 86 -8.82 -10.48 -10.73
CA ASP A 86 -7.75 -9.82 -9.98
C ASP A 86 -6.99 -8.83 -10.89
N VAL A 87 -7.40 -7.55 -10.86
CA VAL A 87 -6.89 -6.52 -11.79
C VAL A 87 -6.14 -5.38 -11.09
N THR A 88 -5.97 -5.40 -9.77
CA THR A 88 -5.41 -4.26 -9.02
C THR A 88 -4.01 -3.85 -9.48
N PRO A 89 -3.03 -4.77 -9.66
CA PRO A 89 -1.71 -4.37 -10.15
C PRO A 89 -1.74 -3.72 -11.54
N GLU A 90 -2.58 -4.22 -12.46
CA GLU A 90 -2.76 -3.69 -13.82
C GLU A 90 -3.51 -2.36 -13.83
N ALA A 91 -4.43 -2.15 -12.89
CA ALA A 91 -5.12 -0.90 -12.70
C ALA A 91 -4.18 0.20 -12.18
N VAL A 92 -3.32 -0.14 -11.22
CA VAL A 92 -2.44 0.81 -10.50
C VAL A 92 -1.15 1.12 -11.26
N ARG A 93 -0.46 0.11 -11.83
CA ARG A 93 0.87 0.27 -12.43
C ARG A 93 0.97 1.40 -13.46
N PRO A 94 0.00 1.62 -14.37
CA PRO A 94 0.05 2.72 -15.34
C PRO A 94 -0.06 4.13 -14.73
N LEU A 95 -0.49 4.25 -13.48
CA LEU A 95 -0.59 5.53 -12.77
C LEU A 95 0.68 5.86 -11.97
N LEU A 96 1.64 4.94 -11.88
CA LEU A 96 2.91 5.15 -11.19
C LEU A 96 3.85 5.97 -12.07
N GLU A 97 4.39 7.07 -11.54
CA GLU A 97 5.50 7.81 -12.16
C GLU A 97 6.82 7.06 -12.01
N ARG A 98 6.98 6.33 -10.90
CA ARG A 98 8.14 5.49 -10.63
C ARG A 98 7.71 4.25 -9.87
N GLU A 99 7.95 3.08 -10.45
CA GLU A 99 7.77 1.81 -9.75
C GLU A 99 8.94 1.54 -8.79
N LEU A 100 8.65 0.90 -7.66
CA LEU A 100 9.62 0.45 -6.66
C LEU A 100 9.66 -1.10 -6.66
N PRO A 101 10.31 -1.73 -7.66
CA PRO A 101 10.23 -3.19 -7.86
C PRO A 101 10.73 -4.00 -6.66
N GLY A 102 11.71 -3.45 -5.91
CA GLY A 102 12.26 -4.07 -4.71
C GLY A 102 11.21 -4.37 -3.62
N PHE A 103 10.09 -3.65 -3.59
CA PHE A 103 9.00 -3.94 -2.65
C PHE A 103 8.37 -5.31 -2.93
N GLY A 104 7.96 -5.57 -4.17
CA GLY A 104 7.34 -6.83 -4.56
C GLY A 104 8.32 -8.01 -4.45
N GLU A 105 9.60 -7.77 -4.77
CA GLU A 105 10.68 -8.74 -4.59
C GLU A 105 10.88 -9.12 -3.12
N ALA A 106 11.01 -8.13 -2.24
CA ALA A 106 11.16 -8.36 -0.80
C ALA A 106 9.92 -9.04 -0.22
N PHE A 107 8.71 -8.61 -0.61
CA PHE A 107 7.47 -9.22 -0.16
C PHE A 107 7.37 -10.70 -0.55
N ARG A 108 7.71 -11.04 -1.80
CA ARG A 108 7.73 -12.44 -2.24
C ARG A 108 8.79 -13.26 -1.51
N ARG A 109 9.98 -12.70 -1.25
CA ARG A 109 11.03 -13.38 -0.46
C ARG A 109 10.56 -13.69 0.96
N LEU A 110 9.98 -12.71 1.65
CA LEU A 110 9.43 -12.88 3.00
C LEU A 110 8.27 -13.89 3.00
N SER A 111 7.33 -13.73 2.07
CA SER A 111 6.21 -14.65 1.90
C SER A 111 6.68 -16.08 1.62
N PHE A 112 7.74 -16.27 0.82
CA PHE A 112 8.24 -17.60 0.50
C PHE A 112 8.73 -18.33 1.75
N ALA A 113 9.32 -17.62 2.72
CA ALA A 113 9.71 -18.21 4.00
C ALA A 113 8.50 -18.71 4.81
N GLU A 114 7.34 -18.06 4.71
CA GLU A 114 6.13 -18.44 5.45
C GLU A 114 5.24 -19.46 4.72
N ILE A 115 5.10 -19.31 3.40
CA ILE A 115 4.06 -20.01 2.61
C ILE A 115 4.64 -20.81 1.44
N GLY A 116 5.96 -20.84 1.31
CA GLY A 116 6.68 -21.60 0.29
C GLY A 116 6.35 -21.12 -1.14
N PRO A 117 6.28 -22.05 -2.11
CA PRO A 117 6.02 -21.72 -3.52
C PRO A 117 4.74 -20.92 -3.79
N ARG A 118 3.76 -20.94 -2.89
CA ARG A 118 2.53 -20.12 -3.01
C ARG A 118 2.85 -18.61 -3.07
N ALA A 119 3.97 -18.18 -2.52
CA ALA A 119 4.43 -16.79 -2.59
C ALA A 119 4.70 -16.32 -4.04
N LEU A 120 5.01 -17.23 -4.96
CA LEU A 120 5.26 -16.90 -6.36
C LEU A 120 4.01 -16.35 -7.07
N LEU A 121 2.81 -16.63 -6.53
CA LEU A 121 1.54 -16.11 -7.06
C LEU A 121 1.23 -14.69 -6.58
N SER A 122 2.02 -14.13 -5.66
CA SER A 122 1.78 -12.78 -5.16
C SER A 122 2.22 -11.71 -6.16
N ARG A 123 1.30 -10.79 -6.46
CA ARG A 123 1.51 -9.67 -7.36
C ARG A 123 1.54 -8.31 -6.64
N ALA A 124 2.04 -8.30 -5.40
CA ALA A 124 2.23 -7.05 -4.65
C ALA A 124 3.23 -6.12 -5.37
N ILE A 125 2.90 -4.83 -5.44
CA ILE A 125 3.73 -3.78 -6.06
C ILE A 125 3.74 -2.52 -5.20
N ALA A 126 4.71 -1.65 -5.43
CA ALA A 126 4.74 -0.32 -4.86
C ALA A 126 5.30 0.70 -5.86
N GLY A 127 5.01 1.96 -5.63
CA GLY A 127 5.50 3.04 -6.48
C GLY A 127 5.24 4.42 -5.91
N VAL A 128 5.57 5.42 -6.71
CA VAL A 128 5.34 6.83 -6.42
C VAL A 128 4.48 7.43 -7.54
N ALA A 129 3.51 8.25 -7.17
CA ALA A 129 2.75 9.10 -8.09
C ALA A 129 2.30 10.38 -7.36
N ASN A 130 2.32 11.52 -8.04
CA ASN A 130 1.94 12.83 -7.51
C ASN A 130 2.56 13.15 -6.13
N GLY A 131 3.86 12.82 -5.98
CA GLY A 131 4.61 13.01 -4.72
C GLY A 131 4.19 12.11 -3.55
N LYS A 132 3.33 11.11 -3.78
CA LYS A 132 2.78 10.21 -2.75
C LYS A 132 3.27 8.77 -2.95
N LEU A 133 3.34 8.00 -1.86
CA LEU A 133 3.65 6.56 -1.92
C LEU A 133 2.38 5.75 -2.19
N ILE A 134 2.48 4.75 -3.05
CA ILE A 134 1.40 3.79 -3.31
C ILE A 134 1.93 2.38 -3.05
N PHE A 135 1.16 1.60 -2.30
CA PHE A 135 1.42 0.18 -2.05
C PHE A 135 0.19 -0.64 -2.43
N VAL A 136 0.39 -1.73 -3.17
CA VAL A 136 -0.65 -2.69 -3.54
C VAL A 136 -0.33 -4.02 -2.86
N LEU A 137 -1.19 -4.42 -1.92
CA LEU A 137 -1.01 -5.58 -1.07
C LEU A 137 -1.99 -6.72 -1.42
N PRO A 138 -1.69 -7.97 -1.01
CA PRO A 138 -2.68 -9.05 -1.04
C PRO A 138 -3.92 -8.73 -0.20
N GLY A 139 -5.07 -9.32 -0.55
CA GLY A 139 -6.32 -9.13 0.20
C GLY A 139 -6.41 -9.93 1.50
N SER A 140 -5.52 -10.90 1.72
CA SER A 140 -5.52 -11.74 2.94
C SER A 140 -4.96 -10.97 4.14
N PRO A 141 -5.60 -11.02 5.34
CA PRO A 141 -5.10 -10.35 6.54
C PRO A 141 -3.64 -10.67 6.88
N ARG A 142 -3.23 -11.94 6.71
CA ARG A 142 -1.82 -12.36 6.93
C ARG A 142 -0.84 -11.63 6.00
N GLY A 143 -1.15 -11.57 4.70
CA GLY A 143 -0.30 -10.90 3.72
C GLY A 143 -0.20 -9.39 3.96
N VAL A 144 -1.29 -8.78 4.42
CA VAL A 144 -1.31 -7.37 4.82
C VAL A 144 -0.45 -7.15 6.06
N ALA A 145 -0.62 -7.97 7.11
CA ALA A 145 0.19 -7.88 8.32
C ALA A 145 1.70 -7.99 8.03
N LEU A 146 2.10 -9.01 7.27
CA LEU A 146 3.49 -9.21 6.86
C LEU A 146 4.06 -7.99 6.12
N ALA A 147 3.30 -7.45 5.14
CA ALA A 147 3.75 -6.29 4.39
C ALA A 147 3.88 -5.04 5.28
N LEU A 148 2.94 -4.82 6.19
CA LEU A 148 2.94 -3.65 7.07
C LEU A 148 4.13 -3.68 8.04
N GLU A 149 4.31 -4.81 8.72
CA GLU A 149 5.31 -4.97 9.79
C GLU A 149 6.73 -4.98 9.23
N GLU A 150 6.99 -5.73 8.16
CA GLU A 150 8.35 -5.95 7.66
C GLU A 150 8.80 -4.91 6.63
N LEU A 151 7.86 -4.28 5.92
CA LEU A 151 8.20 -3.44 4.76
C LEU A 151 7.65 -2.02 4.84
N VAL A 152 6.34 -1.85 5.03
CA VAL A 152 5.71 -0.52 4.91
C VAL A 152 6.09 0.36 6.09
N LEU A 153 5.71 0.00 7.32
CA LEU A 153 5.91 0.86 8.48
C LEU A 153 7.39 1.24 8.73
N PRO A 154 8.37 0.32 8.59
CA PRO A 154 9.80 0.68 8.73
C PRO A 154 10.29 1.65 7.65
N LEU A 155 9.69 1.64 6.46
CA LEU A 155 10.10 2.47 5.32
C LEU A 155 9.48 3.88 5.35
N LEU A 156 8.27 4.01 5.91
CA LEU A 156 7.41 5.19 5.76
C LEU A 156 8.10 6.53 6.05
N GLY A 157 8.72 6.65 7.23
CA GLY A 157 9.31 7.91 7.67
C GLY A 157 10.40 8.42 6.73
N HIS A 158 11.31 7.53 6.32
CA HIS A 158 12.39 7.88 5.39
C HIS A 158 11.87 8.17 3.99
N ALA A 159 10.96 7.34 3.46
CA ALA A 159 10.45 7.49 2.11
C ALA A 159 9.63 8.78 1.93
N VAL A 160 8.78 9.15 2.90
CA VAL A 160 8.01 10.41 2.83
C VAL A 160 8.92 11.63 2.94
N PHE A 161 9.93 11.60 3.82
CA PHE A 161 10.93 12.66 3.92
C PHE A 161 11.65 12.91 2.58
N GLU A 162 12.09 11.83 1.91
CA GLU A 162 12.77 11.92 0.61
C GLU A 162 11.87 12.50 -0.50
N LEU A 163 10.59 12.16 -0.51
CA LEU A 163 9.63 12.71 -1.49
C LEU A 163 9.36 14.19 -1.25
N ARG A 164 9.13 14.61 0.00
CA ARG A 164 8.89 16.01 0.35
C ARG A 164 10.10 16.91 0.04
N ARG A 165 11.32 16.41 0.26
CA ARG A 165 12.56 17.14 -0.06
C ARG A 165 12.69 17.42 -1.57
N LYS A 166 12.23 16.52 -2.43
CA LYS A 166 12.33 16.66 -3.89
C LYS A 166 11.20 17.52 -4.48
N GLY A 167 10.03 17.55 -3.85
CA GLY A 167 8.89 18.40 -4.27
C GLY A 167 9.00 19.87 -3.85
N ALA A 168 9.90 20.21 -2.91
CA ALA A 168 10.15 21.58 -2.46
C ALA A 168 11.17 22.36 -3.33
N ARG A 169 11.52 21.85 -4.52
CA ARG A 169 12.46 22.47 -5.46
C ARG A 169 11.79 22.84 -6.76
#